data_AF-A0A419KYM5-F1
#
_entry.id   AF-A0A419KYM5-F1
#
_cell.length_a   1.000
_cell.length_b   1.000
_cell.length_c   1.000
_cell.angle_alpha   90.00
_cell.angle_beta   90.00
_cell.angle_gamma   90.00
#
_symmetry.space_group_name_H-M   'P 1'
#
loop_
_entity.id
_entity.type
_entity.pdbx_description
1 polymer ?
#
loop_
_entity_poly.entity_id
_entity_poly.type
_entity_poly.pdbx_seq_one_letter_code
_entity_poly.pdbx_strand_id
1 'polypeptide(L)'
;REGRESYGWRFSVHAPFSEVNIAAHDDSLRGAALRRLETSIKYASEIGAEVWVFHPGASTALERFYPGSSWERNLESVRHLWRIAEDFGVKAAIENVPEPFPFLLKSVEDFERFYSELDGELGMTLDVAHAHIRGETKEFLERMGERIVHVHVSDNRGDRDSHLQVGLGTVRWPEVMEGLRRIGFSGAIIIESYNGIKESLSLLRRLIG
;
A
#
# COMPACT_ATOMS: atom_id res chain seq x y z
N ARG A 1 12.44 -16.52 11.29
CA ARG A 1 11.92 -17.70 12.03
C ARG A 1 12.06 -17.55 13.54
N GLU A 2 13.27 -17.31 14.06
CA GLU A 2 13.50 -17.14 15.51
C GLU A 2 12.60 -16.08 16.18
N GLY A 3 12.42 -14.89 15.58
CA GLY A 3 11.53 -13.86 16.15
C GLY A 3 10.06 -14.29 16.28
N ARG A 4 9.56 -15.10 15.34
CA ARG A 4 8.17 -15.62 15.38
C ARG A 4 8.02 -16.73 16.40
N GLU A 5 8.97 -17.67 16.42
CA GLU A 5 8.95 -18.84 17.30
C GLU A 5 9.20 -18.47 18.76
N SER A 6 10.11 -17.53 19.01
CA SER A 6 10.52 -17.13 20.37
C SER A 6 9.66 -16.03 20.97
N TYR A 7 9.11 -15.12 20.16
CA TYR A 7 8.41 -13.93 20.65
C TYR A 7 6.99 -13.74 20.09
N GLY A 8 6.50 -14.65 19.23
CA GLY A 8 5.17 -14.56 18.64
C GLY A 8 4.98 -13.37 17.69
N TRP A 9 6.07 -12.82 17.14
CA TRP A 9 6.00 -11.66 16.24
C TRP A 9 5.33 -12.03 14.91
N ARG A 10 4.50 -11.11 14.44
CA ARG A 10 3.89 -11.11 13.10
C ARG A 10 4.66 -10.10 12.24
N PHE A 11 4.90 -10.44 10.98
CA PHE A 11 5.67 -9.61 10.06
C PHE A 11 4.82 -9.20 8.87
N SER A 12 4.96 -7.96 8.43
CA SER A 12 4.69 -7.53 7.06
C SER A 12 6.01 -7.12 6.41
N VAL A 13 6.07 -7.14 5.08
CA VAL A 13 7.23 -6.69 4.32
C VAL A 13 6.79 -5.61 3.35
N HIS A 14 7.41 -4.45 3.45
CA HIS A 14 7.33 -3.44 2.41
C HIS A 14 8.35 -3.77 1.31
N ALA A 15 7.89 -3.93 0.08
CA ALA A 15 8.75 -4.21 -1.06
C ALA A 15 9.68 -3.03 -1.36
N PRO A 16 10.85 -3.27 -1.97
CA PRO A 16 11.67 -2.20 -2.51
C PRO A 16 10.89 -1.39 -3.56
N PHE A 17 10.73 -0.08 -3.33
CA PHE A 17 10.01 0.81 -4.25
C PHE A 17 10.92 1.87 -4.88
N SER A 18 12.02 2.24 -4.21
CA SER A 18 12.97 3.21 -4.75
C SER A 18 13.62 2.68 -6.02
N GLU A 19 13.53 3.46 -7.10
CA GLU A 19 13.99 3.11 -8.45
C GLU A 19 13.32 1.85 -9.06
N VAL A 20 12.14 1.47 -8.56
CA VAL A 20 11.36 0.36 -9.08
C VAL A 20 10.11 0.91 -9.77
N ASN A 21 9.98 0.67 -11.08
CA ASN A 21 8.78 1.01 -11.83
C ASN A 21 8.25 -0.21 -12.60
N ILE A 22 7.16 -0.81 -12.10
CA ILE A 22 6.51 -1.96 -12.73
C ILE A 22 5.70 -1.61 -13.98
N ALA A 23 5.50 -0.32 -14.25
CA ALA A 23 4.89 0.20 -15.48
C ALA A 23 5.93 0.71 -16.49
N ALA A 24 7.22 0.47 -16.27
CA ALA A 24 8.26 0.94 -17.19
C ALA A 24 8.03 0.44 -18.62
N HIS A 25 8.19 1.35 -19.59
CA HIS A 25 8.05 1.02 -21.01
C HIS A 25 9.22 0.21 -21.56
N ASP A 26 10.41 0.42 -21.01
CA ASP A 26 11.57 -0.40 -21.34
C ASP A 26 11.43 -1.77 -20.67
N ASP A 27 11.32 -2.82 -21.47
CA ASP A 27 11.08 -4.18 -20.98
C ASP A 27 12.28 -4.73 -20.18
N SER A 28 13.50 -4.24 -20.42
CA SER A 28 14.68 -4.64 -19.64
C SER A 28 14.63 -4.05 -18.24
N LEU A 29 14.28 -2.76 -18.12
CA LEU A 29 14.09 -2.09 -16.84
C LEU A 29 12.90 -2.67 -16.07
N ARG A 30 11.76 -2.87 -16.75
CA ARG A 30 10.58 -3.49 -16.14
C ARG A 30 10.89 -4.92 -15.67
N GLY A 31 11.56 -5.72 -16.49
CA GLY A 31 11.98 -7.08 -16.11
C GLY A 31 12.94 -7.09 -14.92
N ALA A 32 13.85 -6.12 -14.82
CA ALA A 32 14.72 -5.98 -13.65
C ALA A 32 13.96 -5.61 -12.38
N ALA A 33 12.99 -4.69 -12.49
CA ALA A 33 12.08 -4.34 -11.40
C ALA A 33 11.29 -5.57 -10.91
N LEU A 34 10.69 -6.34 -11.83
CA LEU A 34 9.93 -7.55 -11.48
C LEU A 34 10.80 -8.60 -10.77
N ARG A 35 11.99 -8.91 -11.29
CA ARG A 35 12.90 -9.88 -10.63
C ARG A 35 13.29 -9.46 -9.21
N ARG A 36 13.46 -8.15 -8.97
CA ARG A 36 13.74 -7.62 -7.63
C ARG A 36 12.55 -7.82 -6.69
N LEU A 37 11.33 -7.59 -7.17
CA LEU A 37 10.10 -7.79 -6.40
C LEU A 37 9.81 -9.27 -6.16
N GLU A 38 10.03 -10.15 -7.13
CA GLU A 38 9.95 -11.61 -6.96
C GLU A 38 10.90 -12.10 -5.86
N THR A 39 12.13 -11.58 -5.84
CA THR A 39 13.09 -11.87 -4.78
C THR A 39 12.59 -11.38 -3.41
N SER A 40 11.95 -10.21 -3.37
CA SER A 40 11.32 -9.69 -2.14
C SER A 40 10.16 -10.57 -1.66
N ILE A 41 9.33 -11.09 -2.57
CA ILE A 41 8.24 -12.02 -2.25
C ILE A 41 8.82 -13.29 -1.62
N LYS A 42 9.87 -13.86 -2.22
CA LYS A 42 10.54 -15.05 -1.68
C LYS A 42 11.04 -14.80 -0.24
N TYR A 43 11.69 -13.67 0.03
CA TYR A 43 12.13 -13.34 1.38
C TYR A 43 10.97 -13.11 2.35
N ALA A 44 9.87 -12.48 1.90
CA ALA A 44 8.66 -12.35 2.69
C ALA A 44 8.10 -13.72 3.10
N SER A 45 8.08 -14.68 2.18
CA SER A 45 7.69 -16.07 2.45
C SER A 45 8.62 -16.76 3.45
N GLU A 46 9.94 -16.63 3.28
CA GLU A 46 10.94 -17.26 4.16
C GLU A 46 10.84 -16.81 5.63
N ILE A 47 10.50 -15.54 5.86
CA ILE A 47 10.28 -15.01 7.21
C ILE A 47 8.85 -15.25 7.72
N GLY A 48 7.96 -15.76 6.86
CA GLY A 48 6.56 -16.00 7.17
C GLY A 48 5.77 -14.71 7.37
N ALA A 49 6.04 -13.70 6.52
CA ALA A 49 5.30 -12.45 6.50
C ALA A 49 3.85 -12.70 6.08
N GLU A 50 2.93 -12.01 6.73
CA GLU A 50 1.50 -12.16 6.49
C GLU A 50 1.02 -11.34 5.30
N VAL A 51 1.68 -10.21 5.06
CA VAL A 51 1.40 -9.30 3.96
C VAL A 51 2.71 -8.82 3.34
N TRP A 52 2.77 -8.85 2.01
CA TRP A 52 3.80 -8.19 1.21
C TRP A 52 3.19 -6.99 0.51
N VAL A 53 3.60 -5.79 0.91
CA VAL A 53 3.10 -4.51 0.41
C VAL A 53 4.00 -4.03 -0.72
N PHE A 54 3.41 -3.55 -1.81
CA PHE A 54 4.17 -2.98 -2.92
C PHE A 54 3.44 -1.79 -3.57
N HIS A 55 4.20 -0.93 -4.23
CA HIS A 55 3.66 0.25 -4.89
C HIS A 55 3.20 -0.07 -6.32
N PRO A 56 2.19 0.67 -6.84
CA PRO A 56 1.87 0.66 -8.25
C PRO A 56 3.03 1.17 -9.11
N GLY A 57 2.94 0.92 -10.41
CA GLY A 57 3.80 1.54 -11.39
C GLY A 57 3.57 3.05 -11.51
N ALA A 58 4.50 3.71 -12.22
CA ALA A 58 4.45 5.14 -12.47
C ALA A 58 4.46 5.45 -13.97
N SER A 59 3.67 6.45 -14.34
CA SER A 59 3.67 7.03 -15.67
C SER A 59 5.01 7.67 -15.99
N THR A 60 5.42 7.58 -17.25
CA THR A 60 6.61 8.25 -17.76
C THR A 60 6.23 9.32 -18.79
N ALA A 61 7.20 10.07 -19.30
CA ALA A 61 6.96 11.02 -20.39
C ALA A 61 6.37 10.36 -21.65
N LEU A 62 6.54 9.04 -21.82
CA LEU A 62 5.98 8.29 -22.93
C LEU A 62 4.45 8.15 -22.89
N GLU A 63 3.82 8.36 -21.73
CA GLU A 63 2.37 8.38 -21.57
C GLU A 63 1.71 9.42 -22.49
N ARG A 64 2.43 10.51 -22.82
CA ARG A 64 1.96 11.53 -23.77
C ARG A 64 1.83 11.02 -25.20
N PHE A 65 2.65 10.05 -25.59
CA PHE A 65 2.67 9.47 -26.94
C PHE A 65 1.83 8.19 -27.02
N TYR A 66 1.72 7.47 -25.89
CA TYR A 66 0.99 6.22 -25.78
C TYR A 66 0.05 6.25 -24.56
N PRO A 67 -1.06 7.00 -24.62
CA PRO A 67 -1.99 7.10 -23.50
C PRO A 67 -2.53 5.73 -23.08
N GLY A 68 -2.55 5.46 -21.79
CA GLY A 68 -3.01 4.20 -21.19
C GLY A 68 -1.94 3.11 -21.12
N SER A 69 -0.80 3.26 -21.79
CA SER A 69 0.19 2.18 -21.84
C SER A 69 0.89 1.92 -20.50
N SER A 70 1.12 2.93 -19.66
CA SER A 70 1.63 2.70 -18.30
C SER A 70 0.62 1.91 -17.45
N TRP A 71 -0.67 2.17 -17.65
CA TRP A 71 -1.76 1.47 -16.97
C TRP A 71 -1.84 -0.01 -17.36
N GLU A 72 -1.82 -0.31 -18.66
CA GLU A 72 -1.83 -1.69 -19.16
C GLU A 72 -0.63 -2.48 -18.65
N ARG A 73 0.57 -1.87 -18.68
CA ARG A 73 1.81 -2.48 -18.17
C ARG A 73 1.77 -2.68 -16.65
N ASN A 74 1.17 -1.75 -15.92
CA ASN A 74 0.96 -1.90 -14.48
C ASN A 74 0.07 -3.12 -14.19
N LEU A 75 -1.08 -3.25 -14.86
CA LEU A 75 -1.97 -4.40 -14.69
C LEU A 75 -1.28 -5.72 -15.02
N GLU A 76 -0.53 -5.79 -16.12
CA GLU A 76 0.25 -6.98 -16.50
C GLU A 76 1.23 -7.37 -15.38
N SER A 77 2.05 -6.42 -14.93
CA SER A 77 3.04 -6.62 -13.88
C SER A 77 2.42 -6.99 -12.54
N VAL A 78 1.31 -6.36 -12.16
CA VAL A 78 0.58 -6.67 -10.94
C VAL A 78 0.04 -8.08 -10.97
N ARG A 79 -0.59 -8.51 -12.08
CA ARG A 79 -1.09 -9.89 -12.22
C ARG A 79 0.03 -10.91 -12.11
N HIS A 80 1.19 -10.61 -12.70
CA HIS A 80 2.39 -11.45 -12.58
C HIS A 80 2.85 -11.56 -11.12
N LEU A 81 3.09 -10.43 -10.46
CA LEU A 81 3.57 -10.41 -9.07
C LEU A 81 2.57 -11.04 -8.09
N TRP A 82 1.27 -10.82 -8.31
CA TRP A 82 0.21 -11.42 -7.52
C TRP A 82 0.25 -12.95 -7.58
N ARG A 83 0.33 -13.54 -8.79
CA ARG A 83 0.45 -14.99 -8.97
C ARG A 83 1.70 -15.55 -8.29
N ILE A 84 2.83 -14.87 -8.42
CA ILE A 84 4.06 -15.29 -7.73
C ILE A 84 3.86 -15.23 -6.21
N ALA A 85 3.24 -14.18 -5.67
CA ALA A 85 2.95 -14.10 -4.25
C ALA A 85 2.05 -15.26 -3.77
N GLU A 86 1.03 -15.63 -4.55
CA GLU A 86 0.19 -16.80 -4.26
C GLU A 86 0.98 -18.12 -4.27
N ASP A 87 1.85 -18.33 -5.26
CA ASP A 87 2.71 -19.51 -5.35
C ASP A 87 3.65 -19.64 -4.14
N PHE A 88 4.09 -18.52 -3.58
CA PHE A 88 4.91 -18.46 -2.36
C PHE A 88 4.09 -18.42 -1.06
N GLY A 89 2.76 -18.46 -1.13
CA GLY A 89 1.87 -18.44 0.01
C GLY A 89 1.86 -17.12 0.79
N VAL A 90 2.14 -16.00 0.12
CA VAL A 90 2.20 -14.65 0.71
C VAL A 90 1.05 -13.81 0.18
N LYS A 91 0.31 -13.14 1.07
CA LYS A 91 -0.73 -12.20 0.64
C LYS A 91 -0.08 -10.92 0.11
N ALA A 92 -0.28 -10.62 -1.17
CA ALA A 92 0.15 -9.36 -1.75
C ALA A 92 -0.90 -8.26 -1.54
N ALA A 93 -0.44 -7.04 -1.26
CA ALA A 93 -1.29 -5.86 -1.12
C ALA A 93 -0.67 -4.66 -1.86
N ILE A 94 -1.45 -4.01 -2.72
CA ILE A 94 -1.01 -2.80 -3.45
C ILE A 94 -1.45 -1.54 -2.71
N GLU A 95 -0.55 -0.58 -2.61
CA GLU A 95 -0.73 0.63 -1.78
C GLU A 95 -1.20 1.84 -2.59
N ASN A 96 -2.10 2.65 -2.02
CA ASN A 96 -2.39 3.98 -2.55
C ASN A 96 -1.24 4.93 -2.21
N VAL A 97 -0.69 5.59 -3.22
CA VAL A 97 0.53 6.39 -3.09
C VAL A 97 0.25 7.89 -3.21
N PRO A 98 1.14 8.78 -2.71
CA PRO A 98 0.79 10.18 -2.55
C PRO A 98 0.92 10.98 -3.86
N GLU A 99 0.13 12.05 -3.97
CA GLU A 99 0.43 13.16 -4.90
C GLU A 99 1.66 13.94 -4.41
N PRO A 100 2.43 14.62 -5.31
CA PRO A 100 2.22 14.79 -6.74
C PRO A 100 2.99 13.77 -7.61
N PHE A 101 3.36 12.62 -7.03
CA PHE A 101 4.25 11.67 -7.71
C PHE A 101 3.55 10.99 -8.91
N PRO A 102 4.31 10.56 -9.94
CA PRO A 102 3.74 10.07 -11.19
C PRO A 102 3.16 8.65 -11.10
N PHE A 103 2.93 8.13 -9.90
CA PHE A 103 2.34 6.81 -9.70
C PHE A 103 0.88 6.74 -10.18
N LEU A 104 0.45 5.53 -10.53
CA LEU A 104 -0.85 5.28 -11.17
C LEU A 104 -2.03 5.13 -10.21
N LEU A 105 -1.84 4.59 -9.00
CA LEU A 105 -2.94 4.33 -8.05
C LEU A 105 -2.87 5.29 -6.87
N LYS A 106 -3.58 6.42 -6.97
CA LYS A 106 -3.55 7.49 -5.97
C LYS A 106 -4.94 7.79 -5.41
N SER A 107 -5.97 7.74 -6.26
CA SER A 107 -7.35 8.04 -5.88
C SER A 107 -8.22 6.80 -5.73
N VAL A 108 -9.35 6.96 -5.06
CA VAL A 108 -10.35 5.89 -4.95
C VAL A 108 -10.90 5.46 -6.32
N GLU A 109 -11.05 6.39 -7.27
CA GLU A 109 -11.44 6.08 -8.66
C GLU A 109 -10.37 5.26 -9.40
N ASP A 110 -9.08 5.54 -9.17
CA ASP A 110 -8.00 4.71 -9.72
C ASP A 110 -8.15 3.27 -9.22
N PHE A 111 -8.42 3.08 -7.93
CA PHE A 111 -8.59 1.75 -7.34
C PHE A 111 -9.86 1.03 -7.81
N GLU A 112 -10.98 1.74 -7.99
CA GLU A 112 -12.18 1.14 -8.58
C GLU A 112 -11.93 0.63 -9.98
N ARG A 113 -11.31 1.46 -10.83
CA ARG A 113 -10.94 1.07 -12.18
C ARG A 113 -9.99 -0.13 -12.15
N PHE A 114 -8.96 -0.06 -11.31
CA PHE A 114 -7.98 -1.11 -11.13
C PHE A 114 -8.63 -2.45 -10.77
N TYR A 115 -9.49 -2.49 -9.75
CA TYR A 115 -10.16 -3.74 -9.36
C TYR A 115 -11.19 -4.23 -10.37
N SER A 116 -11.81 -3.34 -11.14
CA SER A 116 -12.71 -3.73 -12.23
C SER A 116 -11.97 -4.41 -13.40
N GLU A 117 -10.70 -4.05 -13.62
CA GLU A 117 -9.89 -4.56 -14.72
C GLU A 117 -8.93 -5.68 -14.28
N LEU A 118 -8.56 -5.78 -13.00
CA LEU A 118 -7.57 -6.75 -12.51
C LEU A 118 -8.03 -8.20 -12.70
N ASP A 119 -9.32 -8.48 -12.44
CA ASP A 119 -9.92 -9.82 -12.33
C ASP A 119 -9.18 -10.70 -11.31
N GLY A 120 -9.17 -10.25 -10.05
CA GLY A 120 -8.43 -10.91 -8.97
C GLY A 120 -8.72 -10.39 -7.57
N GLU A 121 -8.24 -11.14 -6.58
CA GLU A 121 -8.48 -10.91 -5.14
C GLU A 121 -7.26 -10.30 -4.42
N LEU A 122 -6.44 -9.53 -5.17
CA LEU A 122 -5.31 -8.80 -4.60
C LEU A 122 -5.79 -7.85 -3.50
N GLY A 123 -5.07 -7.82 -2.38
CA GLY A 123 -5.38 -6.90 -1.29
C GLY A 123 -4.99 -5.45 -1.58
N MET A 124 -5.53 -4.54 -0.79
CA MET A 124 -5.14 -3.15 -0.72
C MET A 124 -4.41 -2.87 0.60
N THR A 125 -3.32 -2.11 0.51
CA THR A 125 -2.80 -1.35 1.66
C THR A 125 -3.39 0.05 1.60
N LEU A 126 -4.16 0.44 2.61
CA LEU A 126 -4.59 1.82 2.76
C LEU A 126 -3.52 2.60 3.53
N ASP A 127 -2.80 3.48 2.84
CA ASP A 127 -2.09 4.56 3.51
C ASP A 127 -3.03 5.74 3.74
N VAL A 128 -3.28 6.00 5.03
CA VAL A 128 -4.21 7.04 5.47
C VAL A 128 -3.67 8.45 5.17
N ALA A 129 -2.36 8.64 5.27
CA ALA A 129 -1.72 9.93 5.06
C ALA A 129 -1.76 10.31 3.58
N HIS A 130 -1.48 9.37 2.67
CA HIS A 130 -1.60 9.56 1.23
C HIS A 130 -3.04 9.89 0.83
N ALA A 131 -4.03 9.15 1.35
CA ALA A 131 -5.44 9.41 1.10
C ALA A 131 -5.89 10.78 1.63
N HIS A 132 -5.35 11.23 2.76
CA HIS A 132 -5.69 12.52 3.37
C HIS A 132 -5.20 13.72 2.53
N ILE A 133 -4.07 13.61 1.83
CA ILE A 133 -3.60 14.65 0.89
C ILE A 133 -4.63 14.91 -0.21
N ARG A 134 -5.36 13.86 -0.63
CA ARG A 134 -6.44 13.99 -1.61
C ARG A 134 -7.80 14.30 -1.00
N GLY A 135 -7.92 14.24 0.33
CA GLY A 135 -9.20 14.33 1.04
C GLY A 135 -10.12 13.13 0.80
N GLU A 136 -9.58 11.97 0.44
CA GLU A 136 -10.33 10.78 0.02
C GLU A 136 -10.32 9.64 1.07
N THR A 137 -9.82 9.90 2.29
CA THR A 137 -9.70 8.88 3.34
C THR A 137 -11.04 8.18 3.64
N LYS A 138 -12.14 8.93 3.66
CA LYS A 138 -13.47 8.39 3.93
C LYS A 138 -13.94 7.51 2.78
N GLU A 139 -13.74 7.97 1.56
CA GLU A 139 -14.14 7.31 0.32
C GLU A 139 -13.39 5.98 0.15
N PHE A 140 -12.10 5.93 0.47
CA PHE A 140 -11.34 4.68 0.51
C PHE A 140 -11.93 3.68 1.51
N LEU A 141 -12.22 4.11 2.73
CA LEU A 141 -12.83 3.24 3.74
C LEU A 141 -14.21 2.72 3.29
N GLU A 142 -15.05 3.59 2.73
CA GLU A 142 -16.42 3.23 2.33
C GLU A 142 -16.48 2.38 1.07
N ARG A 143 -15.65 2.66 0.07
CA ARG A 143 -15.71 2.01 -1.26
C ARG A 143 -14.77 0.82 -1.37
N MET A 144 -13.58 0.91 -0.78
CA MET A 144 -12.54 -0.15 -0.88
C MET A 144 -12.44 -1.03 0.37
N GLY A 145 -13.33 -0.86 1.36
CA GLY A 145 -13.28 -1.54 2.66
C GLY A 145 -13.02 -3.05 2.62
N GLU A 146 -13.68 -3.77 1.70
CA GLU A 146 -13.53 -5.22 1.55
C GLU A 146 -12.16 -5.64 0.99
N ARG A 147 -11.46 -4.73 0.32
CA ARG A 147 -10.13 -4.96 -0.25
C ARG A 147 -9.01 -4.60 0.73
N ILE A 148 -9.26 -3.79 1.76
CA ILE A 148 -8.23 -3.32 2.70
C ILE A 148 -7.79 -4.45 3.63
N VAL A 149 -6.54 -4.90 3.47
CA VAL A 149 -5.93 -5.97 4.28
C VAL A 149 -4.76 -5.49 5.13
N HIS A 150 -4.27 -4.29 4.86
CA HIS A 150 -3.17 -3.65 5.57
C HIS A 150 -3.40 -2.14 5.63
N VAL A 151 -2.91 -1.49 6.69
CA VAL A 151 -3.06 -0.03 6.86
C VAL A 151 -1.75 0.57 7.31
N HIS A 152 -1.29 1.60 6.60
CA HIS A 152 -0.20 2.46 7.04
C HIS A 152 -0.79 3.75 7.65
N VAL A 153 -0.21 4.20 8.76
CA VAL A 153 -0.62 5.40 9.47
C VAL A 153 0.55 6.31 9.76
N SER A 154 0.44 7.51 9.24
CA SER A 154 1.22 8.67 9.62
C SER A 154 0.31 9.90 9.48
N ASP A 155 0.73 11.06 9.98
CA ASP A 155 -0.08 12.27 9.89
C ASP A 155 0.54 13.30 8.92
N ASN A 156 -0.31 14.17 8.39
CA ASN A 156 0.13 15.33 7.61
C ASN A 156 -0.95 16.42 7.66
N ARG A 157 -0.68 17.57 7.02
CA ARG A 157 -1.59 18.73 7.07
C ARG A 157 -2.53 18.82 5.87
N GLY A 158 -2.58 17.77 5.03
CA GLY A 158 -3.29 17.74 3.75
C GLY A 158 -2.50 18.38 2.60
N ASP A 159 -1.22 18.71 2.79
CA ASP A 159 -0.40 19.43 1.80
C ASP A 159 0.66 18.53 1.14
N ARG A 160 1.31 17.66 1.91
CA ARG A 160 2.37 16.77 1.44
C ARG A 160 2.48 15.58 2.37
N ASP A 161 3.13 14.53 1.90
CA ASP A 161 3.42 13.36 2.69
C ASP A 161 4.56 13.62 3.70
N SER A 162 4.19 14.08 4.89
CA SER A 162 5.12 14.59 5.91
C SER A 162 5.53 13.54 6.94
N HIS A 163 4.87 12.37 6.96
CA HIS A 163 5.07 11.32 7.95
C HIS A 163 5.14 11.84 9.41
N LEU A 164 4.28 12.81 9.76
CA LEU A 164 4.23 13.34 11.11
C LEU A 164 3.72 12.26 12.07
N GLN A 165 4.03 12.46 13.35
CA GLN A 165 3.42 11.70 14.44
C GLN A 165 1.89 11.81 14.35
N VAL A 166 1.20 10.67 14.41
CA VAL A 166 -0.27 10.58 14.53
C VAL A 166 -0.78 11.53 15.62
N GLY A 167 -1.68 12.44 15.23
CA GLY A 167 -2.30 13.46 16.09
C GLY A 167 -1.67 14.85 15.99
N LEU A 168 -0.56 15.02 15.25
CA LEU A 168 0.09 16.33 15.07
C LEU A 168 -0.20 16.99 13.71
N GLY A 169 -0.91 16.29 12.82
CA GLY A 169 -1.40 16.84 11.56
C GLY A 169 -2.89 17.18 11.62
N THR A 170 -3.59 16.94 10.52
CA THR A 170 -5.01 17.26 10.36
C THR A 170 -5.85 16.05 9.96
N VAL A 171 -5.28 14.84 9.94
CA VAL A 171 -6.05 13.60 9.77
C VAL A 171 -7.06 13.46 10.92
N ARG A 172 -8.33 13.22 10.59
CA ARG A 172 -9.40 13.02 11.58
C ARG A 172 -9.39 11.59 12.12
N TRP A 173 -8.37 11.25 12.93
CA TRP A 173 -8.14 9.89 13.43
C TRP A 173 -9.33 9.19 14.09
N PRO A 174 -10.19 9.85 14.89
CA PRO A 174 -11.40 9.20 15.41
C PRO A 174 -12.32 8.67 14.29
N GLU A 175 -12.46 9.42 13.19
CA GLU A 175 -13.26 8.98 12.03
C GLU A 175 -12.58 7.85 11.26
N VAL A 176 -11.26 7.88 11.14
CA VAL A 176 -10.48 6.81 10.49
C VAL A 176 -10.64 5.50 11.27
N MET A 177 -10.41 5.51 12.59
CA MET A 177 -10.52 4.31 13.43
C MET A 177 -11.95 3.76 13.45
N GLU A 178 -12.94 4.65 13.52
CA GLU A 178 -14.35 4.26 13.43
C GLU A 178 -14.71 3.69 12.05
N GLY A 179 -14.15 4.22 10.96
CA GLY A 179 -14.31 3.66 9.62
C GLY A 179 -13.68 2.27 9.49
N LEU A 180 -12.46 2.08 9.98
CA LEU A 180 -11.80 0.77 10.04
C LEU A 180 -12.63 -0.25 10.83
N ARG A 181 -13.21 0.16 11.96
CA ARG A 181 -14.12 -0.67 12.75
C ARG A 181 -15.39 -1.04 11.97
N ARG A 182 -15.99 -0.08 11.26
CA ARG A 182 -17.20 -0.30 10.46
C ARG A 182 -17.01 -1.30 9.32
N ILE A 183 -15.85 -1.29 8.67
CA ILE A 183 -15.51 -2.28 7.63
C ILE A 183 -15.04 -3.62 8.20
N GLY A 184 -15.01 -3.77 9.52
CA GLY A 184 -14.55 -5.01 10.17
C GLY A 184 -13.06 -5.28 9.98
N PHE A 185 -12.24 -4.24 9.79
CA PHE A 185 -10.80 -4.40 9.58
C PHE A 185 -10.14 -5.08 10.79
N SER A 186 -9.40 -6.14 10.52
CA SER A 186 -8.70 -6.96 11.52
C SER A 186 -7.23 -7.21 11.17
N GLY A 187 -6.73 -6.53 10.14
CA GLY A 187 -5.33 -6.57 9.72
C GLY A 187 -4.42 -5.72 10.61
N ALA A 188 -3.16 -5.61 10.21
CA ALA A 188 -2.18 -4.80 10.94
C ALA A 188 -2.29 -3.31 10.56
N ILE A 189 -2.14 -2.45 11.57
CA ILE A 189 -1.96 -1.00 11.42
C ILE A 189 -0.49 -0.69 11.72
N ILE A 190 0.25 -0.21 10.72
CA ILE A 190 1.68 0.08 10.80
C ILE A 190 1.90 1.58 10.92
N ILE A 191 2.63 2.01 11.96
CA ILE A 191 2.95 3.43 12.18
C ILE A 191 4.21 3.78 11.39
N GLU A 192 4.08 4.70 10.45
CA GLU A 192 5.17 5.17 9.58
C GLU A 192 5.51 6.63 9.88
N SER A 193 5.96 6.92 11.10
CA SER A 193 6.38 8.27 11.50
C SER A 193 7.88 8.32 11.81
N TYR A 194 8.55 9.40 11.43
CA TYR A 194 9.99 9.58 11.72
C TYR A 194 10.30 9.67 13.23
N ASN A 195 9.34 10.17 14.02
CA ASN A 195 9.44 10.36 15.46
C ASN A 195 8.08 10.10 16.12
N GLY A 196 8.05 10.00 17.44
CA GLY A 196 6.79 9.97 18.19
C GLY A 196 6.02 8.66 18.12
N ILE A 197 6.69 7.55 17.77
CA ILE A 197 6.06 6.23 17.54
C ILE A 197 5.27 5.76 18.77
N LYS A 198 5.79 5.99 19.98
CA LYS A 198 5.13 5.56 21.23
C LYS A 198 3.87 6.37 21.50
N GLU A 199 3.90 7.65 21.21
CA GLU A 199 2.81 8.59 21.34
C GLU A 199 1.71 8.29 20.32
N SER A 200 2.08 8.04 19.06
CA SER A 200 1.18 7.56 18.01
C SER A 200 0.50 6.26 18.42
N LEU A 201 1.26 5.27 18.89
CA LEU A 201 0.72 4.00 19.35
C LEU A 201 -0.26 4.18 20.51
N SER A 202 0.08 5.03 21.47
CA SER A 202 -0.76 5.30 22.65
C SER A 202 -2.08 5.98 22.25
N LEU A 203 -2.02 6.94 21.31
CA LEU A 203 -3.20 7.61 20.77
C LEU A 203 -4.10 6.62 20.02
N LEU A 204 -3.54 5.82 19.11
CA LEU A 204 -4.27 4.85 18.29
C LEU A 204 -4.95 3.79 19.16
N ARG A 205 -4.25 3.24 20.15
CA ARG A 205 -4.83 2.26 21.11
C ARG A 205 -6.06 2.84 21.83
N ARG A 206 -5.98 4.08 22.29
CA ARG A 206 -7.11 4.74 22.96
C ARG A 206 -8.32 4.92 22.04
N LEU A 207 -8.10 5.10 20.73
CA LEU A 207 -9.17 5.26 19.75
C LEU A 207 -9.81 3.93 19.32
N ILE A 208 -9.07 2.83 19.42
CA ILE A 208 -9.56 1.48 19.09
C ILE A 208 -10.43 0.90 20.23
N GLY A 209 -10.17 1.30 21.48
CA GLY A 209 -10.84 0.78 22.68
C GLY A 209 -10.09 -0.41 23.27
#